data_AF-A0A2D4NXL4-F1
#
_entry.id   AF-A0A2D4NXL4-F1
#
_cell.length_a   1.000
_cell.length_b   1.000
_cell.length_c   1.000
_cell.angle_alpha   90.00
_cell.angle_beta   90.00
_cell.angle_gamma   90.00
#
_symmetry.space_group_name_H-M   'P 1'
#
loop_
_entity.id
_entity.type
_entity.pdbx_description
1 polymer ?
#
loop_
_entity_poly.entity_id
_entity_poly.type
_entity_poly.pdbx_seq_one_letter_code
_entity_poly.pdbx_strand_id
1 'polypeptide(L)'
;YQRRAGHGFFFLFISSSKMVAPRLLGNRRLWDSWTSFFFLLQLLLSAVGAKQEPITADFDVRPGGMVHSYSQSLGDVTCTFTYAAQGGTNEHWEMIIGVSEDKKLFSCSIWRPQGKSYLFFTQFKAETRGAKIQYAMAYSSASVGGQDDIPLKEEEFLVTEQAVSHREGKFHSELSKLMIVAEKSHDEL
;
A
#
# COMPACT_ATOMS: atom_id res chain seq x y z
N TYR A 1 -17.75 62.58 -49.14
CA TYR A 1 -17.24 63.97 -49.16
C TYR A 1 -16.40 64.14 -47.90
N GLN A 2 -15.17 64.64 -47.85
CA GLN A 2 -14.11 64.90 -48.81
C GLN A 2 -12.94 65.45 -47.97
N ARG A 3 -11.70 65.03 -48.26
CA ARG A 3 -10.41 65.72 -47.97
C ARG A 3 -9.96 65.80 -46.50
N ARG A 4 -8.66 65.87 -46.16
CA ARG A 4 -7.38 66.11 -46.88
C ARG A 4 -6.25 65.62 -45.95
N ALA A 5 -5.20 64.96 -46.48
CA ALA A 5 -3.83 65.47 -46.75
C ALA A 5 -3.05 65.91 -45.49
N GLY A 6 -1.75 65.69 -45.31
CA GLY A 6 -0.59 65.17 -46.05
C GLY A 6 0.51 64.96 -44.98
N HIS A 7 1.80 64.72 -45.18
CA HIS A 7 2.76 64.80 -46.27
C HIS A 7 4.07 64.22 -45.67
N GLY A 8 4.97 63.62 -46.46
CA GLY A 8 6.28 63.23 -45.92
C GLY A 8 7.08 62.23 -46.76
N PHE A 9 7.38 62.60 -48.01
CA PHE A 9 8.40 61.98 -48.84
C PHE A 9 9.81 62.19 -48.25
N PHE A 10 10.71 61.22 -48.35
CA PHE A 10 12.04 61.44 -48.95
C PHE A 10 12.71 60.11 -49.33
N PHE A 11 13.10 60.03 -50.59
CA PHE A 11 13.92 59.00 -51.23
C PHE A 11 15.39 59.14 -50.81
N LEU A 12 16.14 58.03 -50.76
CA LEU A 12 17.51 58.00 -51.29
C LEU A 12 17.97 56.58 -51.63
N PHE A 13 18.89 56.54 -52.58
CA PHE A 13 19.21 55.52 -53.56
C PHE A 13 20.14 54.38 -53.06
N ILE A 14 19.91 53.20 -53.62
CA ILE A 14 20.83 52.22 -54.22
C ILE A 14 22.26 52.10 -53.64
N SER A 15 22.61 50.90 -53.16
CA SER A 15 23.88 50.26 -53.56
C SER A 15 23.80 48.74 -53.47
N SER A 16 24.22 48.11 -54.56
CA SER A 16 24.24 46.66 -54.81
C SER A 16 25.56 46.06 -54.34
N SER A 17 25.50 44.97 -53.58
CA SER A 17 26.62 44.03 -53.44
C SER A 17 26.10 42.60 -53.46
N LYS A 18 26.30 41.92 -54.59
CA LYS A 18 26.35 40.45 -54.65
C LYS A 18 27.54 39.99 -53.82
N MET A 19 27.36 39.01 -52.93
CA MET A 19 28.47 38.18 -52.49
C MET A 19 28.01 36.75 -52.15
N VAL A 20 28.29 35.87 -53.12
CA VAL A 20 28.76 34.49 -53.04
C VAL A 20 28.49 33.71 -51.74
N ALA A 21 27.75 32.61 -51.89
CA ALA A 21 27.64 31.55 -50.90
C ALA A 21 28.97 30.78 -50.74
N PRO A 22 29.44 30.54 -49.50
CA PRO A 22 30.35 29.44 -49.21
C PRO A 22 29.52 28.19 -48.91
N ARG A 23 29.66 27.16 -49.74
CA ARG A 23 29.30 25.78 -49.37
C ARG A 23 30.27 25.33 -48.28
N LEU A 24 29.80 25.26 -47.03
CA LEU A 24 30.51 24.49 -46.01
C LEU A 24 30.05 23.04 -46.08
N LEU A 25 30.96 22.19 -46.56
CA LEU A 25 30.85 20.74 -46.52
C LEU A 25 30.63 20.29 -45.07
N GLY A 26 29.63 19.44 -44.90
CA GLY A 26 29.26 18.88 -43.62
C GLY A 26 30.32 17.97 -43.01
N ASN A 27 30.50 18.12 -41.71
CA ASN A 27 31.12 17.11 -40.86
C ASN A 27 30.09 16.71 -39.79
N ARG A 28 29.12 15.87 -40.19
CA ARG A 28 28.02 15.35 -39.35
C ARG A 28 28.24 13.87 -38.98
N ARG A 29 29.43 13.48 -38.53
CA ARG A 29 29.73 12.04 -38.30
C ARG A 29 30.38 11.68 -36.97
N LEU A 30 30.37 12.57 -35.97
CA LEU A 30 30.97 12.27 -34.65
C LEU A 30 30.11 12.65 -33.44
N TRP A 31 28.85 13.06 -33.64
CA TRP A 31 27.95 13.46 -32.53
C TRP A 31 26.84 12.44 -32.20
N ASP A 32 26.74 11.34 -32.96
CA ASP A 32 25.61 10.39 -32.84
C ASP A 32 25.88 9.20 -31.88
N SER A 33 27.12 9.03 -31.43
CA SER A 33 27.50 7.89 -30.58
C SER A 33 27.14 8.10 -29.10
N TRP A 34 27.22 9.34 -28.62
CA TRP A 34 27.02 9.62 -27.19
C TRP A 34 25.53 9.63 -26.80
N THR A 35 24.67 10.14 -27.67
CA THR A 35 23.21 10.15 -27.48
C THR A 35 22.64 8.74 -27.39
N SER A 36 23.15 7.82 -28.20
CA SER A 36 22.74 6.40 -28.17
C SER A 36 23.14 5.70 -26.88
N PHE A 37 24.30 6.02 -26.30
CA PHE A 37 24.74 5.47 -25.02
C PHE A 37 23.90 6.00 -23.83
N PHE A 38 23.56 7.28 -23.85
CA PHE A 38 22.65 7.87 -22.85
C PHE A 38 21.23 7.32 -22.95
N PHE A 39 20.72 7.07 -24.16
CA PHE A 39 19.42 6.42 -24.36
C PHE A 39 19.41 4.96 -23.87
N LEU A 40 20.48 4.19 -24.12
CA LEU A 40 20.60 2.81 -23.61
C LEU A 40 20.67 2.78 -22.07
N LEU A 41 21.39 3.73 -21.46
CA LEU A 41 21.51 3.85 -20.02
C LEU A 41 20.19 4.26 -19.35
N GLN A 42 19.40 5.13 -19.99
CA GLN A 42 18.05 5.49 -19.51
C GLN A 42 17.06 4.33 -19.60
N LEU A 43 17.16 3.49 -20.65
CA LEU A 43 16.31 2.31 -20.80
C LEU A 43 16.63 1.20 -19.77
N LEU A 44 17.90 1.08 -19.36
CA LEU A 44 18.33 0.14 -18.32
C LEU A 44 17.85 0.54 -16.91
N LEU A 45 17.57 1.83 -16.67
CA LEU A 45 17.16 2.34 -15.36
C LEU A 45 15.64 2.25 -15.08
N SER A 46 14.81 1.91 -16.06
CA SER A 46 13.35 2.05 -15.96
C SER A 46 12.61 0.87 -15.31
N ALA A 47 13.30 -0.24 -14.99
CA ALA A 47 12.67 -1.47 -14.50
C ALA A 47 12.61 -1.59 -12.96
N VAL A 48 12.49 -0.47 -12.24
CA VAL A 48 12.26 -0.50 -10.79
C VAL A 48 10.75 -0.55 -10.55
N GLY A 49 10.22 -1.76 -10.35
CA GLY A 49 8.85 -1.94 -9.90
C GLY A 49 8.66 -1.34 -8.50
N ALA A 50 7.59 -0.56 -8.30
CA ALA A 50 7.27 -0.02 -6.98
C ALA A 50 6.93 -1.16 -6.00
N LYS A 51 7.84 -1.42 -5.05
CA LYS A 51 7.64 -2.36 -3.95
C LYS A 51 6.76 -1.69 -2.89
N GLN A 52 5.61 -2.29 -2.57
CA GLN A 52 4.78 -1.85 -1.47
C GLN A 52 5.34 -2.46 -0.18
N GLU A 53 5.83 -1.62 0.73
CA GLU A 53 6.30 -2.07 2.03
C GLU A 53 5.11 -2.38 2.96
N PRO A 54 5.25 -3.37 3.85
CA PRO A 54 4.23 -3.64 4.86
C PRO A 54 4.11 -2.48 5.84
N ILE A 55 2.89 -2.24 6.32
CA ILE A 55 2.60 -1.23 7.34
C ILE A 55 2.45 -1.96 8.68
N THR A 56 3.24 -1.55 9.67
CA THR A 56 3.05 -1.89 11.08
C THR A 56 2.38 -0.71 11.78
N ALA A 57 1.30 -0.98 12.51
CA ALA A 57 0.57 0.04 13.25
C ALA A 57 0.22 -0.43 14.66
N ASP A 58 0.50 0.44 15.62
CA ASP A 58 0.27 0.21 17.03
C ASP A 58 -1.13 0.69 17.45
N PHE A 59 -1.77 -0.07 18.35
CA PHE A 59 -3.03 0.32 18.97
C PHE A 59 -3.21 -0.32 20.34
N ASP A 60 -4.05 0.29 21.18
CA ASP A 60 -4.40 -0.26 22.49
C ASP A 60 -5.72 -1.02 22.42
N VAL A 61 -5.71 -2.28 22.89
CA VAL A 61 -6.91 -3.04 23.21
C VAL A 61 -7.43 -2.58 24.57
N ARG A 62 -8.61 -1.98 24.57
CA ARG A 62 -9.22 -1.39 25.77
C ARG A 62 -10.29 -2.33 26.34
N PRO A 63 -10.21 -2.71 27.63
CA PRO A 63 -11.27 -3.45 28.28
C PRO A 63 -12.47 -2.55 28.63
N GLY A 64 -13.55 -3.17 29.12
CA GLY A 64 -14.74 -2.48 29.61
C GLY A 64 -16.06 -2.99 29.00
N GLY A 65 -16.00 -4.06 28.20
CA GLY A 65 -17.18 -4.70 27.60
C GLY A 65 -17.80 -3.95 26.43
N MET A 66 -17.32 -2.75 26.12
CA MET A 66 -17.73 -2.01 24.93
C MET A 66 -17.08 -2.58 23.68
N VAL A 67 -17.80 -2.49 22.57
CA VAL A 67 -17.26 -2.88 21.27
C VAL A 67 -16.35 -1.78 20.73
N HIS A 68 -15.14 -2.16 20.35
CA HIS A 68 -14.16 -1.28 19.70
C HIS A 68 -13.77 -1.84 18.34
N SER A 69 -13.35 -0.95 17.44
CA SER A 69 -12.90 -1.31 16.11
C SER A 69 -11.65 -0.51 15.75
N TYR A 70 -10.69 -1.18 15.12
CA TYR A 70 -9.45 -0.60 14.61
C TYR A 70 -9.22 -1.11 13.18
N SER A 71 -8.89 -0.22 12.26
CA SER A 71 -8.76 -0.55 10.84
C SER A 71 -7.47 0.02 10.27
N GLN A 72 -6.82 -0.75 9.39
CA GLN A 72 -5.70 -0.27 8.58
C GLN A 72 -5.90 -0.67 7.12
N SER A 73 -5.51 0.23 6.22
CA SER A 73 -5.66 0.09 4.78
C SER A 73 -4.31 0.23 4.07
N LEU A 74 -4.09 -0.59 3.05
CA LEU A 74 -2.90 -0.54 2.19
C LEU A 74 -3.36 -0.57 0.72
N GLY A 75 -3.54 0.61 0.12
CA GLY A 75 -4.14 0.72 -1.21
C GLY A 75 -5.64 0.45 -1.19
N ASP A 76 -6.07 -0.56 -1.95
CA ASP A 76 -7.45 -1.03 -2.15
C ASP A 76 -7.92 -2.06 -1.11
N VAL A 77 -6.99 -2.60 -0.32
CA VAL A 77 -7.27 -3.60 0.72
C VAL A 77 -7.31 -2.98 2.10
N THR A 78 -8.18 -3.50 2.96
CA THR A 78 -8.34 -3.04 4.34
C THR A 78 -8.55 -4.22 5.28
N CYS A 79 -7.86 -4.21 6.42
CA CYS A 79 -8.10 -5.12 7.53
C CYS A 79 -8.75 -4.34 8.68
N THR A 80 -9.85 -4.86 9.23
CA THR A 80 -10.58 -4.25 10.35
C THR A 80 -10.72 -5.26 11.48
N PHE A 81 -10.21 -4.92 12.66
CA PHE A 81 -10.33 -5.71 13.86
C PHE A 81 -11.37 -5.10 14.80
N THR A 82 -12.42 -5.85 15.08
CA THR A 82 -13.50 -5.48 15.99
C THR A 82 -13.51 -6.44 17.17
N TYR A 83 -13.57 -5.93 18.39
CA TYR A 83 -13.50 -6.74 19.60
C TYR A 83 -14.32 -6.13 20.74
N ALA A 84 -14.62 -6.94 21.75
CA ALA A 84 -15.02 -6.47 23.08
C ALA A 84 -14.37 -7.36 24.14
N ALA A 85 -13.76 -6.75 25.14
CA ALA A 85 -12.99 -7.44 26.16
C ALA A 85 -13.26 -6.89 27.57
N GLN A 86 -12.99 -7.72 28.56
CA GLN A 86 -12.97 -7.39 29.99
C GLN A 86 -11.54 -7.50 30.51
N GLY A 87 -11.19 -6.71 31.52
CA GLY A 87 -9.84 -6.69 32.09
C GLY A 87 -9.58 -5.45 32.93
N GLY A 88 -8.41 -5.39 33.55
CA GLY A 88 -8.03 -4.30 34.47
C GLY A 88 -7.27 -3.15 33.81
N THR A 89 -6.57 -3.40 32.71
CA THR A 89 -5.70 -2.41 32.04
C THR A 89 -5.80 -2.55 30.52
N ASN A 90 -5.46 -1.48 29.81
CA ASN A 90 -5.25 -1.57 28.36
C ASN A 90 -4.06 -2.48 28.05
N GLU A 91 -4.08 -3.10 26.88
CA GLU A 91 -2.94 -3.82 26.35
C GLU A 91 -2.50 -3.24 25.01
N HIS A 92 -1.19 -3.12 24.83
CA HIS A 92 -0.59 -2.68 23.57
C HIS A 92 -0.52 -3.84 22.57
N TRP A 93 -1.01 -3.59 21.36
CA TRP A 93 -1.12 -4.53 20.27
C TRP A 93 -0.63 -3.92 18.96
N GLU A 94 -0.26 -4.77 18.02
CA GLU A 94 0.19 -4.38 16.69
C GLU A 94 -0.71 -5.00 15.61
N MET A 95 -0.95 -4.24 14.55
CA MET A 95 -1.52 -4.71 13.30
C MET A 95 -0.50 -4.52 12.18
N ILE A 96 -0.10 -5.61 11.55
CA ILE A 96 0.82 -5.62 10.41
C ILE A 96 0.02 -6.02 9.17
N ILE A 97 -0.02 -5.14 8.18
CA ILE A 97 -0.65 -5.43 6.88
C ILE A 97 0.37 -5.34 5.75
N GLY A 98 0.27 -6.23 4.78
CA GLY A 98 1.20 -6.29 3.66
C GLY A 98 0.56 -6.84 2.40
N VAL A 99 1.16 -6.51 1.26
CA VAL A 99 0.79 -7.07 -0.05
C VAL A 99 2.03 -7.75 -0.62
N SER A 100 1.84 -8.92 -1.23
CA SER A 100 2.91 -9.67 -1.88
C SER A 100 3.52 -8.91 -3.07
N GLU A 101 4.74 -9.27 -3.48
CA GLU A 101 5.43 -8.60 -4.59
C GLU A 101 4.67 -8.73 -5.93
N ASP A 102 3.95 -9.84 -6.13
CA ASP A 102 3.08 -10.07 -7.28
C ASP A 102 1.69 -9.40 -7.16
N LYS A 103 1.44 -8.69 -6.05
CA LYS A 103 0.21 -7.95 -5.73
C LYS A 103 -1.06 -8.80 -5.70
N LYS A 104 -0.93 -10.13 -5.53
CA LYS A 104 -2.07 -11.04 -5.47
C LYS A 104 -2.51 -11.37 -4.06
N LEU A 105 -1.57 -11.45 -3.12
CA LEU A 105 -1.86 -11.83 -1.74
C LEU A 105 -1.79 -10.61 -0.82
N PHE A 106 -2.75 -10.55 0.08
CA PHE A 106 -2.83 -9.62 1.19
C PHE A 106 -2.63 -10.40 2.49
N SER A 107 -1.78 -9.90 3.38
CA SER A 107 -1.62 -10.43 4.73
C SER A 107 -2.08 -9.40 5.76
N CYS A 108 -2.77 -9.89 6.80
CA CYS A 108 -3.10 -9.11 7.99
C CYS A 108 -2.79 -9.95 9.24
N SER A 109 -1.88 -9.45 10.06
CA SER A 109 -1.51 -10.04 11.35
C SER A 109 -1.85 -9.07 12.46
N ILE A 110 -2.66 -9.49 13.43
CA ILE A 110 -3.04 -8.70 14.59
C ILE A 110 -2.55 -9.46 15.81
N TRP A 111 -1.66 -8.89 16.62
CA TRP A 111 -1.02 -9.67 17.68
C TRP A 111 -0.56 -8.79 18.85
N ARG A 112 -0.35 -9.45 20.00
CA ARG A 112 0.23 -8.84 21.19
C ARG A 112 1.75 -9.05 21.21
N PRO A 113 2.58 -7.99 21.13
CA PRO A 113 4.03 -8.10 21.17
C PRO A 113 4.62 -8.82 22.39
N GLN A 114 3.88 -8.82 23.50
CA GLN A 114 4.25 -9.48 24.74
C GLN A 114 3.83 -10.96 24.83
N GLY A 115 3.27 -11.54 23.76
CA GLY A 115 2.97 -12.98 23.72
C GLY A 115 1.54 -13.31 24.12
N LYS A 116 1.28 -13.52 25.40
CA LYS A 116 -0.06 -13.90 25.92
C LYS A 116 -0.87 -12.69 26.37
N SER A 117 -2.10 -12.51 25.90
CA SER A 117 -3.03 -11.50 26.43
C SER A 117 -3.60 -11.93 27.78
N TYR A 118 -3.78 -10.96 28.69
CA TYR A 118 -4.47 -11.13 29.96
C TYR A 118 -5.91 -10.61 29.93
N LEU A 119 -6.35 -10.08 28.79
CA LEU A 119 -7.72 -9.65 28.59
C LEU A 119 -8.64 -10.84 28.33
N PHE A 120 -9.85 -10.76 28.88
CA PHE A 120 -10.91 -11.72 28.63
C PHE A 120 -11.76 -11.24 27.45
N PHE A 121 -11.53 -11.79 26.27
CA PHE A 121 -12.27 -11.42 25.07
C PHE A 121 -13.66 -12.06 25.07
N THR A 122 -14.70 -11.23 25.09
CA THR A 122 -16.10 -11.70 24.96
C THR A 122 -16.46 -11.94 23.50
N GLN A 123 -15.90 -11.16 22.59
CA GLN A 123 -16.08 -11.30 21.15
C GLN A 123 -14.88 -10.74 20.39
N PHE A 124 -14.58 -11.35 19.24
CA PHE A 124 -13.68 -10.78 18.24
C PHE A 124 -14.19 -11.09 16.83
N LYS A 125 -13.82 -10.20 15.90
CA LYS A 125 -14.03 -10.32 14.46
C LYS A 125 -12.96 -9.53 13.72
N ALA A 126 -12.21 -10.18 12.83
CA ALA A 126 -11.29 -9.52 11.90
C ALA A 126 -11.84 -9.66 10.48
N GLU A 127 -12.02 -8.55 9.77
CA GLU A 127 -12.61 -8.48 8.44
C GLU A 127 -11.62 -7.95 7.41
N THR A 128 -11.61 -8.56 6.23
CA THR A 128 -10.84 -8.12 5.07
C THR A 128 -11.76 -7.56 4.00
N ARG A 129 -11.49 -6.33 3.54
CA ARG A 129 -12.13 -5.72 2.36
C ARG A 129 -11.14 -5.65 1.22
N GLY A 130 -11.63 -5.81 -0.02
CA GLY A 130 -10.80 -5.85 -1.23
C GLY A 130 -10.04 -7.18 -1.43
N ALA A 131 -10.20 -8.15 -0.53
CA ALA A 131 -9.55 -9.45 -0.59
C ALA A 131 -10.45 -10.54 0.01
N LYS A 132 -10.32 -11.77 -0.50
CA LYS A 132 -11.01 -12.97 -0.04
C LYS A 132 -10.07 -13.85 0.76
N ILE A 133 -10.45 -14.22 1.97
CA ILE A 133 -9.63 -15.03 2.88
C ILE A 133 -9.40 -16.42 2.28
N GLN A 134 -8.14 -16.78 2.10
CA GLN A 134 -7.68 -18.10 1.68
C GLN A 134 -7.24 -18.94 2.87
N TYR A 135 -6.66 -18.29 3.87
CA TYR A 135 -6.19 -18.93 5.09
C TYR A 135 -6.32 -17.97 6.28
N ALA A 136 -6.75 -18.50 7.42
CA ALA A 136 -6.77 -17.76 8.66
C ALA A 136 -6.55 -18.66 9.86
N MET A 137 -5.86 -18.14 10.87
CA MET A 137 -5.61 -18.83 12.13
C MET A 137 -5.68 -17.85 13.30
N ALA A 138 -6.14 -18.35 14.45
CA ALA A 138 -6.22 -17.62 15.70
C ALA A 138 -5.45 -18.38 16.79
N TYR A 139 -4.84 -17.65 17.73
CA TYR A 139 -3.98 -18.21 18.77
C TYR A 139 -4.33 -17.64 20.14
N SER A 140 -4.36 -18.49 21.17
CA SER A 140 -4.51 -18.07 22.57
C SER A 140 -3.21 -17.51 23.15
N SER A 141 -2.06 -17.90 22.61
CA SER A 141 -0.74 -17.39 22.97
C SER A 141 0.11 -17.18 21.72
N ALA A 142 0.81 -16.04 21.64
CA ALA A 142 1.76 -15.76 20.57
C ALA A 142 3.19 -16.12 20.98
N SER A 143 3.96 -16.64 20.03
CA SER A 143 5.36 -17.04 20.18
C SER A 143 6.26 -15.83 20.43
N VAL A 144 6.57 -15.58 21.70
CA VAL A 144 7.49 -14.53 22.14
C VAL A 144 8.47 -15.11 23.15
N GLY A 145 9.77 -14.80 23.00
CA GLY A 145 10.79 -15.17 23.99
C GLY A 145 11.05 -16.68 24.12
N GLY A 146 10.85 -17.46 23.05
CA GLY A 146 11.08 -18.92 23.03
C GLY A 146 9.87 -19.78 23.44
N GLN A 147 8.69 -19.17 23.57
CA GLN A 147 7.42 -19.91 23.69
C GLN A 147 6.83 -20.20 22.30
N ASP A 148 6.09 -21.30 22.17
CA ASP A 148 5.40 -21.66 20.93
C ASP A 148 4.05 -20.93 20.78
N ASP A 149 3.63 -20.73 19.54
CA ASP A 149 2.26 -20.32 19.21
C ASP A 149 1.28 -21.43 19.67
N ILE A 150 0.27 -21.08 20.47
CA ILE A 150 -0.78 -22.02 20.88
C ILE A 150 -2.04 -21.71 20.05
N PRO A 151 -2.40 -22.53 19.06
CA PRO A 151 -3.56 -22.27 18.22
C PRO A 151 -4.86 -22.46 19.02
N LEU A 152 -5.87 -21.65 18.70
CA LEU A 152 -7.24 -21.92 19.13
C LEU A 152 -7.76 -23.18 18.46
N LYS A 153 -8.68 -23.88 19.13
CA LYS A 153 -9.33 -25.03 18.51
C LYS A 153 -10.27 -24.56 17.40
N GLU A 154 -10.44 -25.38 16.37
CA GLU A 154 -11.28 -25.04 15.22
C GLU A 154 -12.74 -24.76 15.60
N GLU A 155 -13.24 -25.36 16.69
CA GLU A 155 -14.58 -25.08 17.20
C GLU A 155 -14.75 -23.73 17.90
N GLU A 156 -13.66 -23.00 18.15
CA GLU A 156 -13.69 -21.70 18.87
C GLU A 156 -13.87 -20.50 17.95
N PHE A 157 -13.64 -20.67 16.65
CA PHE A 157 -13.74 -19.59 15.68
C PHE A 157 -14.31 -20.09 14.35
N LEU A 158 -14.69 -19.16 13.50
CA LEU A 158 -15.22 -19.42 12.17
C LEU A 158 -14.51 -18.51 11.17
N VAL A 159 -14.23 -19.08 10.00
CA VAL A 159 -13.62 -18.38 8.88
C VAL A 159 -14.64 -18.36 7.75
N THR A 160 -14.88 -17.17 7.22
CA THR A 160 -15.71 -16.91 6.04
C THR A 160 -14.83 -16.30 4.95
N GLU A 161 -15.40 -16.06 3.76
CA GLU A 161 -14.65 -15.42 2.66
C GLU A 161 -14.07 -14.05 3.01
N GLN A 162 -14.62 -13.34 4.01
CA GLN A 162 -14.23 -11.96 4.32
C GLN A 162 -13.94 -11.73 5.80
N ALA A 163 -14.19 -12.69 6.68
CA ALA A 163 -14.05 -12.49 8.11
C ALA A 163 -13.64 -13.74 8.88
N VAL A 164 -12.86 -13.51 9.95
CA VAL A 164 -12.54 -14.48 10.99
C VAL A 164 -13.17 -13.98 12.28
N SER A 165 -14.03 -14.78 12.92
CA SER A 165 -14.68 -14.37 14.16
C SER A 165 -14.76 -15.50 15.17
N HIS A 166 -14.90 -15.15 16.44
CA HIS A 166 -15.20 -16.13 17.48
C HIS A 166 -16.52 -16.88 17.20
N ARG A 167 -16.63 -18.09 17.76
CA ARG A 167 -17.89 -18.83 17.88
C ARG A 167 -18.45 -18.64 19.27
N GLU A 168 -19.66 -18.11 19.33
CA GLU A 168 -20.38 -17.88 20.58
C GLU A 168 -20.54 -19.18 21.37
N GLY A 169 -20.26 -19.13 22.68
CA GLY A 169 -20.34 -20.28 23.59
C GLY A 169 -19.27 -21.36 23.42
N LYS A 170 -18.33 -21.21 22.47
CA LYS A 170 -17.20 -22.14 22.27
C LYS A 170 -15.84 -21.50 22.50
N PHE A 171 -15.72 -20.21 22.18
CA PHE A 171 -14.50 -19.46 22.39
C PHE A 171 -14.18 -19.28 23.88
N HIS A 172 -12.97 -19.66 24.31
CA HIS A 172 -12.55 -19.59 25.73
C HIS A 172 -12.02 -18.21 26.16
N SER A 173 -12.31 -17.17 25.38
CA SER A 173 -11.96 -15.78 25.70
C SER A 173 -10.46 -15.45 25.72
N GLU A 174 -9.59 -16.37 25.32
CA GLU A 174 -8.16 -16.13 25.16
C GLU A 174 -7.83 -15.83 23.70
N LEU A 175 -7.34 -14.62 23.41
CA LEU A 175 -6.84 -14.25 22.08
C LEU A 175 -5.55 -13.46 22.22
N SER A 176 -4.53 -13.85 21.46
CA SER A 176 -3.22 -13.19 21.47
C SER A 176 -2.69 -12.86 20.08
N LYS A 177 -3.16 -13.59 19.06
CA LYS A 177 -2.74 -13.40 17.66
C LYS A 177 -3.80 -13.90 16.70
N LEU A 178 -4.00 -13.14 15.63
CA LEU A 178 -4.74 -13.50 14.43
C LEU A 178 -3.79 -13.36 13.24
N MET A 179 -3.81 -14.34 12.34
CA MET A 179 -3.13 -14.28 11.06
C MET A 179 -4.14 -14.54 9.95
N ILE A 180 -4.17 -13.68 8.96
CA ILE A 180 -5.06 -13.77 7.80
C ILE A 180 -4.22 -13.62 6.55
N VAL A 181 -4.38 -14.56 5.63
CA VAL A 181 -3.88 -14.48 4.26
C VAL A 181 -5.09 -14.51 3.34
N ALA A 182 -5.22 -13.47 2.54
CA ALA A 182 -6.33 -13.27 1.62
C ALA A 182 -5.80 -13.03 0.21
N GLU A 183 -6.55 -13.48 -0.79
CA GLU A 183 -6.29 -13.17 -2.18
C GLU A 183 -7.03 -11.90 -2.55
N LYS A 184 -6.31 -10.93 -3.12
CA LYS A 184 -6.89 -9.68 -3.60
C LYS A 184 -7.93 -9.97 -4.68
N SER A 185 -9.10 -9.35 -4.55
CA SER A 185 -10.11 -9.45 -5.60
C SER A 185 -9.64 -8.67 -6.84
N HIS A 186 -9.66 -9.31 -8.01
CA HIS A 186 -9.38 -8.60 -9.25
C HIS A 186 -10.57 -7.71 -9.59
N ASP A 187 -10.36 -6.41 -9.64
CA ASP A 187 -11.34 -5.46 -10.15
C ASP A 187 -11.01 -5.24 -11.63
N GLU A 188 -11.63 -6.02 -12.51
CA GLU A 188 -11.60 -5.77 -13.95
C GLU A 188 -12.66 -4.71 -14.27
N LEU A 189 -12.27 -3.43 -14.17
CA LEU A 189 -13.05 -2.29 -14.64
C LEU A 189 -12.60 -1.86 -16.04
#